data_AF-A0A9P3PMU3-F1
#
_entry.id   AF-A0A9P3PMU3-F1
#
_cell.length_a   1.000
_cell.length_b   1.000
_cell.length_c   1.000
_cell.angle_alpha   90.00
_cell.angle_beta   90.00
_cell.angle_gamma   90.00
#
_symmetry.space_group_name_H-M   'P 1'
#
loop_
_entity.id
_entity.type
_entity.pdbx_description
1 polymer ?
#
loop_
_entity_poly.entity_id
_entity_poly.type
_entity_poly.pdbx_seq_one_letter_code
_entity_poly.pdbx_strand_id
1 'polypeptide(L)'
;MDGRTMCMAIILAVAFASLQGCYCAGPQSVLQVQEQSLASLELRPSLSEKCEAVYPLLKDRNPVVSSPPLEVHPLVVSGPSSNRVDLVFFSDGYLPAERDKFLEDAARLAGDISANQTFATVRPLLNFWAAFSPSKESGIGVGGQPKDTRFGLYRDGTELRAVYYDKPEVAKAACSSLGEQCDYPILLVLHLRNDPYYGGLGGDYTVITSSLANGPLVLRHELGHSIIQVGEEYDGGFAYFGVNAYHDLSKPVPWEHWLSASHENEEGHRSAPRVERSVMPMQQYPWTLLNSSSPWSVTFTSSGTYARHLVRFSLSGLPEASDLRVELDGKDLGWAPRKDIGLDRWHYDIHSDESLKPGEHEVKFTLLNAKRTGVAQLCSIEVLEFGKEEEFISTPGNYGVYPTFSEKNETSYRPTNEDCLMRIVTSPNFCKVCIEGLWLSLLKRVSLIDDVKEGCEQGISSDGSAVWVKTIDVQLVPLAQFREARVSHESYTIKWWKDRKLLEEFADKTRVEIPASDAPGIYSIGVTLTTDEVRVDKDKLLSAGVKYHVTSTCSSE
;
A
#
# COMPACT_ATOMS: atom_id res chain seq x y z
N MET A 1 -8.22 25.61 34.59
CA MET A 1 -8.33 25.07 33.21
C MET A 1 -7.88 23.63 33.29
N ASP A 2 -8.85 22.72 33.23
CA ASP A 2 -8.70 21.31 33.62
C ASP A 2 -7.97 20.48 32.56
N GLY A 3 -7.12 19.57 33.04
CA GLY A 3 -6.30 18.62 32.28
C GLY A 3 -7.07 17.48 31.62
N ARG A 4 -8.21 17.77 30.99
CA ARG A 4 -9.00 16.81 30.18
C ARG A 4 -8.80 16.95 28.66
N THR A 5 -8.03 17.93 28.18
CA THR A 5 -7.97 18.23 26.74
C THR A 5 -6.69 17.79 26.04
N MET A 6 -5.69 17.21 26.73
CA MET A 6 -4.36 16.99 26.12
C MET A 6 -4.04 15.54 25.69
N CYS A 7 -4.79 14.53 26.15
CA CYS A 7 -4.57 13.13 25.73
C CYS A 7 -5.41 12.68 24.52
N MET A 8 -6.36 13.49 24.04
CA MET A 8 -7.27 13.12 22.95
C MET A 8 -6.87 13.71 21.59
N ALA A 9 -5.73 14.42 21.51
CA ALA A 9 -5.34 15.20 20.33
C ALA A 9 -4.39 14.48 19.35
N ILE A 10 -3.87 13.29 19.65
CA ILE A 10 -2.92 12.59 18.75
C ILE A 10 -3.55 11.40 17.99
N ILE A 11 -4.76 10.95 18.37
CA ILE A 11 -5.43 9.81 17.71
C ILE A 11 -6.68 10.23 16.90
N LEU A 12 -7.18 11.46 17.07
CA LEU A 12 -8.38 11.94 16.35
C LEU A 12 -8.12 12.63 14.99
N ALA A 13 -6.85 12.78 14.57
CA ALA A 13 -6.52 13.52 13.34
C ALA A 13 -6.76 12.74 12.04
N VAL A 14 -7.01 11.43 12.10
CA VAL A 14 -7.28 10.59 10.90
C VAL A 14 -8.78 10.36 10.68
N ALA A 15 -9.63 10.57 11.69
CA ALA A 15 -11.05 10.21 11.61
C ALA A 15 -12.04 11.38 11.41
N PHE A 16 -11.62 12.64 11.49
CA PHE A 16 -12.52 13.81 11.39
C PHE A 16 -12.41 14.62 10.09
N ALA A 17 -11.57 14.22 9.13
CA ALA A 17 -11.40 14.96 7.87
C ALA A 17 -12.35 14.55 6.73
N SER A 18 -13.27 13.60 6.94
CA SER A 18 -14.22 13.12 5.93
C SER A 18 -15.64 13.68 6.07
N LEU A 19 -15.88 14.63 6.99
CA LEU A 19 -17.20 15.28 7.18
C LEU A 19 -17.05 16.80 7.29
N GLN A 20 -16.85 17.49 6.16
CA GLN A 20 -17.20 18.91 6.05
C GLN A 20 -17.24 19.37 4.58
N GLY A 21 -18.36 19.06 3.93
CA GLY A 21 -18.76 19.62 2.64
C GLY A 21 -20.24 20.00 2.68
N CYS A 22 -20.61 20.97 3.50
CA CYS A 22 -21.95 21.58 3.47
C CYS A 22 -21.82 23.08 3.73
N TYR A 23 -21.73 23.85 2.64
CA TYR A 23 -21.96 25.30 2.66
C TYR A 23 -23.47 25.57 2.69
N CYS A 24 -23.93 26.30 3.71
CA CYS A 24 -25.17 27.05 3.66
C CYS A 24 -24.92 28.45 4.25
N ALA A 25 -25.35 29.46 3.51
CA ALA A 25 -25.12 30.88 3.75
C ALA A 25 -25.98 31.47 4.89
N GLY A 26 -25.43 32.43 5.67
CA GLY A 26 -26.20 33.33 6.56
C GLY A 26 -25.37 33.92 7.72
N PRO A 27 -25.63 35.16 8.20
CA PRO A 27 -24.57 36.14 8.46
C PRO A 27 -24.09 36.32 9.92
N GLN A 28 -22.82 36.74 10.03
CA GLN A 28 -22.17 37.62 11.02
C GLN A 28 -22.56 37.53 12.52
N SER A 29 -21.57 37.20 13.37
CA SER A 29 -21.15 38.12 14.43
C SER A 29 -19.71 37.84 14.89
N VAL A 30 -19.01 38.94 15.16
CA VAL A 30 -17.59 39.08 15.49
C VAL A 30 -17.38 38.86 16.98
N LEU A 31 -16.34 38.13 17.37
CA LEU A 31 -15.74 38.22 18.71
C LEU A 31 -14.23 37.92 18.63
N GLN A 32 -13.43 38.99 18.70
CA GLN A 32 -11.99 38.93 18.96
C GLN A 32 -11.74 38.50 20.41
N VAL A 33 -10.76 37.61 20.63
CA VAL A 33 -10.06 37.51 21.92
C VAL A 33 -8.56 37.41 21.67
N GLN A 34 -7.82 38.31 22.34
CA GLN A 34 -6.40 38.60 22.20
C GLN A 34 -5.49 37.51 22.81
N GLU A 35 -4.30 37.37 22.22
CA GLU A 35 -3.13 36.67 22.77
C GLU A 35 -2.65 37.26 24.09
N GLN A 36 -2.30 36.40 25.06
CA GLN A 36 -1.28 36.71 26.06
C GLN A 36 -0.42 35.49 26.35
N SER A 37 0.89 35.69 26.23
CA SER A 37 1.96 34.77 26.60
C SER A 37 2.06 34.57 28.10
N LEU A 38 2.37 33.36 28.58
CA LEU A 38 3.08 33.16 29.84
C LEU A 38 3.95 31.91 29.77
N ALA A 39 5.26 32.14 29.70
CA ALA A 39 6.30 31.16 29.98
C ALA A 39 6.44 30.94 31.49
N SER A 40 7.12 29.84 31.85
CA SER A 40 7.54 29.37 33.18
C SER A 40 6.52 28.55 33.98
N LEU A 41 6.72 27.23 34.02
CA LEU A 41 6.81 26.47 35.27
C LEU A 41 7.47 25.09 35.03
N GLU A 42 8.31 24.68 35.97
CA GLU A 42 9.30 23.60 35.91
C GLU A 42 8.72 22.18 36.04
N LEU A 43 9.46 21.20 35.49
CA LEU A 43 9.24 19.75 35.59
C LEU A 43 9.56 19.19 36.98
N ARG A 44 8.73 18.28 37.51
CA ARG A 44 9.09 17.02 38.21
C ARG A 44 7.84 16.16 38.58
N PRO A 45 7.97 14.84 38.87
CA PRO A 45 7.13 13.78 38.31
C PRO A 45 6.21 13.00 39.30
N SER A 46 5.47 12.04 38.73
CA SER A 46 4.75 10.88 39.30
C SER A 46 3.24 11.04 39.58
N LEU A 47 2.43 10.54 38.64
CA LEU A 47 1.00 10.24 38.80
C LEU A 47 0.72 8.83 38.21
N SER A 48 1.43 7.80 38.70
CA SER A 48 1.21 6.41 38.25
C SER A 48 0.46 5.52 39.25
N GLU A 49 -0.13 6.05 40.32
CA GLU A 49 -0.71 5.19 41.38
C GLU A 49 -2.13 5.56 41.86
N LYS A 50 -2.91 6.37 41.13
CA LYS A 50 -4.28 6.71 41.55
C LYS A 50 -5.31 6.74 40.41
N CYS A 51 -5.34 5.70 39.58
CA CYS A 51 -6.45 5.45 38.64
C CYS A 51 -7.08 4.05 38.78
N GLU A 52 -6.95 3.41 39.94
CA GLU A 52 -7.73 2.23 40.30
C GLU A 52 -8.61 2.53 41.52
N ALA A 53 -9.80 3.06 41.24
CA ALA A 53 -11.03 2.84 42.01
C ALA A 53 -12.07 3.84 41.50
N VAL A 54 -13.29 3.35 41.28
CA VAL A 54 -14.47 4.08 40.78
C VAL A 54 -14.60 4.17 39.26
N TYR A 55 -14.70 3.03 38.58
CA TYR A 55 -15.60 2.84 37.43
C TYR A 55 -15.93 1.35 37.25
N PRO A 56 -17.02 0.86 37.85
CA PRO A 56 -17.85 -0.12 37.16
C PRO A 56 -19.24 0.48 36.98
N LEU A 57 -19.86 0.23 35.81
CA LEU A 57 -21.23 0.59 35.40
C LEU A 57 -21.40 1.76 34.42
N LEU A 58 -20.56 1.86 33.38
CA LEU A 58 -21.00 2.33 32.06
C LEU A 58 -20.24 1.56 30.99
N LYS A 59 -20.55 0.25 30.83
CA LYS A 59 -20.19 -0.48 29.61
C LYS A 59 -21.07 0.05 28.48
N ASP A 60 -20.42 0.34 27.37
CA ASP A 60 -20.97 0.72 26.08
C ASP A 60 -22.35 0.13 25.79
N ARG A 61 -23.32 1.02 25.53
CA ARG A 61 -24.57 0.69 24.84
C ARG A 61 -24.45 1.01 23.35
N ASN A 62 -23.31 0.67 22.73
CA ASN A 62 -23.31 0.49 21.28
C ASN A 62 -23.94 -0.88 20.98
N PRO A 63 -24.95 -0.96 20.11
CA PRO A 63 -25.49 -2.26 19.71
C PRO A 63 -24.35 -3.10 19.12
N VAL A 64 -24.16 -4.30 19.66
CA VAL A 64 -23.19 -5.26 19.11
C VAL A 64 -23.67 -5.61 17.71
N VAL A 65 -23.01 -5.06 16.69
CA VAL A 65 -23.30 -5.38 15.30
C VAL A 65 -22.85 -6.82 15.07
N SER A 66 -23.80 -7.69 14.73
CA SER A 66 -23.50 -9.09 14.44
C SER A 66 -22.73 -9.20 13.12
N SER A 67 -21.72 -10.07 13.10
CA SER A 67 -20.99 -10.40 11.88
C SER A 67 -21.93 -10.89 10.76
N PRO A 68 -21.66 -10.57 9.48
CA PRO A 68 -22.29 -11.25 8.35
C PRO A 68 -22.20 -12.78 8.42
N PRO A 69 -23.10 -13.52 7.74
CA PRO A 69 -22.75 -14.87 7.33
C PRO A 69 -21.55 -14.80 6.38
N LEU A 70 -20.48 -15.52 6.68
CA LEU A 70 -19.26 -15.58 5.89
C LEU A 70 -18.99 -17.02 5.47
N GLU A 71 -18.82 -17.23 4.17
CA GLU A 71 -18.32 -18.46 3.60
C GLU A 71 -16.87 -18.23 3.16
N VAL A 72 -15.91 -18.79 3.90
CA VAL A 72 -14.48 -18.50 3.74
C VAL A 72 -13.80 -19.57 2.88
N HIS A 73 -13.04 -19.13 1.88
CA HIS A 73 -12.30 -19.96 0.93
C HIS A 73 -10.82 -19.55 0.85
N PRO A 74 -9.88 -20.50 0.87
CA PRO A 74 -8.48 -20.21 0.58
C PRO A 74 -8.31 -19.84 -0.90
N LEU A 75 -7.52 -18.80 -1.18
CA LEU A 75 -7.12 -18.43 -2.54
C LEU A 75 -5.64 -18.75 -2.77
N VAL A 76 -4.77 -18.14 -1.96
CA VAL A 76 -3.32 -18.36 -1.97
C VAL A 76 -2.85 -18.44 -0.52
N VAL A 77 -2.46 -19.63 -0.07
CA VAL A 77 -2.05 -19.88 1.31
C VAL A 77 -0.60 -20.33 1.33
N SER A 78 0.24 -19.65 2.10
CA SER A 78 1.68 -19.90 2.22
C SER A 78 2.11 -20.41 3.60
N GLY A 79 1.19 -20.44 4.57
CA GLY A 79 1.44 -20.91 5.93
C GLY A 79 0.25 -20.66 6.85
N PRO A 80 0.39 -20.97 8.15
CA PRO A 80 -0.67 -20.74 9.14
C PRO A 80 -0.89 -19.23 9.38
N SER A 81 -2.14 -18.81 9.58
CA SER A 81 -2.48 -17.40 9.87
C SER A 81 -1.83 -16.85 11.14
N SER A 82 -1.48 -17.73 12.09
CA SER A 82 -0.70 -17.34 13.28
C SER A 82 0.72 -16.84 12.96
N ASN A 83 1.23 -17.10 11.75
CA ASN A 83 2.54 -16.64 11.29
C ASN A 83 2.54 -16.14 9.83
N ARG A 84 1.40 -15.62 9.36
CA ARG A 84 1.28 -14.97 8.04
C ARG A 84 0.49 -13.68 8.20
N VAL A 85 0.55 -12.86 7.17
CA VAL A 85 -0.35 -11.71 7.05
C VAL A 85 -1.52 -12.12 6.16
N ASP A 86 -2.73 -12.12 6.72
CA ASP A 86 -3.94 -12.57 6.05
C ASP A 86 -4.71 -11.39 5.43
N LEU A 87 -4.73 -11.35 4.09
CA LEU A 87 -5.54 -10.45 3.29
C LEU A 87 -6.86 -11.14 2.91
N VAL A 88 -7.99 -10.51 3.24
CA VAL A 88 -9.31 -11.14 3.06
C VAL A 88 -10.18 -10.29 2.15
N PHE A 89 -10.53 -10.82 0.99
CA PHE A 89 -11.56 -10.23 0.13
C PHE A 89 -12.94 -10.52 0.71
N PHE A 90 -13.70 -9.49 1.05
CA PHE A 90 -15.11 -9.58 1.44
C PHE A 90 -15.98 -9.17 0.26
N SER A 91 -16.99 -9.99 -0.08
CA SER A 91 -17.87 -9.69 -1.21
C SER A 91 -18.88 -8.61 -0.88
N ASP A 92 -19.01 -7.60 -1.74
CA ASP A 92 -20.09 -6.63 -1.73
C ASP A 92 -20.80 -6.53 -3.09
N GLY A 93 -22.12 -6.42 -3.08
CA GLY A 93 -22.90 -6.32 -4.30
C GLY A 93 -22.97 -7.62 -5.11
N TYR A 94 -22.54 -8.76 -4.57
CA TYR A 94 -22.73 -10.08 -5.18
C TYR A 94 -23.97 -10.75 -4.60
N LEU A 95 -24.92 -11.13 -5.46
CA LEU A 95 -26.09 -11.93 -5.08
C LEU A 95 -25.68 -13.38 -4.72
N PRO A 96 -26.54 -14.17 -4.05
CA PRO A 96 -26.29 -15.60 -3.83
C PRO A 96 -25.93 -16.38 -5.10
N ALA A 97 -26.56 -16.05 -6.23
CA ALA A 97 -26.30 -16.67 -7.53
C ALA A 97 -24.99 -16.22 -8.19
N GLU A 98 -24.35 -15.18 -7.66
CA GLU A 98 -23.10 -14.59 -8.17
C GLU A 98 -21.89 -14.98 -7.31
N ARG A 99 -22.06 -15.96 -6.39
CA ARG A 99 -21.02 -16.51 -5.53
C ARG A 99 -19.77 -16.93 -6.30
N ASP A 100 -19.94 -17.73 -7.35
CA ASP A 100 -18.79 -18.27 -8.10
C ASP A 100 -18.03 -17.15 -8.82
N LYS A 101 -18.76 -16.14 -9.33
CA LYS A 101 -18.15 -14.94 -9.91
C LYS A 101 -17.29 -14.18 -8.89
N PHE A 102 -17.76 -14.02 -7.65
CA PHE A 102 -16.96 -13.41 -6.59
C PHE A 102 -15.66 -14.19 -6.35
N LEU A 103 -15.73 -15.51 -6.26
CA LEU A 103 -14.55 -16.35 -6.04
C LEU A 103 -13.57 -16.24 -7.20
N GLU A 104 -14.05 -16.20 -8.45
CA GLU A 104 -13.22 -15.97 -9.64
C GLU A 104 -12.55 -14.59 -9.61
N ASP A 105 -13.29 -13.53 -9.30
CA ASP A 105 -12.76 -12.17 -9.22
C ASP A 105 -11.71 -12.03 -8.11
N ALA A 106 -11.98 -12.57 -6.93
CA ALA A 106 -11.05 -12.55 -5.80
C ALA A 106 -9.79 -13.39 -6.09
N ALA A 107 -9.94 -14.59 -6.66
CA ALA A 107 -8.80 -15.45 -7.02
C ALA A 107 -7.91 -14.78 -8.08
N ARG A 108 -8.50 -14.17 -9.10
CA ARG A 108 -7.78 -13.42 -10.13
C ARG A 108 -7.00 -12.25 -9.51
N LEU A 109 -7.66 -11.40 -8.72
CA LEU A 109 -7.01 -10.26 -8.08
C LEU A 109 -5.86 -10.71 -7.16
N ALA A 110 -6.07 -11.73 -6.33
CA ALA A 110 -5.03 -12.31 -5.47
C ALA A 110 -3.84 -12.82 -6.31
N GLY A 111 -4.10 -13.52 -7.41
CA GLY A 111 -3.08 -13.99 -8.34
C GLY A 111 -2.31 -12.84 -9.00
N ASP A 112 -3.01 -11.84 -9.51
CA ASP A 112 -2.43 -10.70 -10.23
C ASP A 112 -1.47 -9.91 -9.36
N ILE A 113 -1.78 -9.69 -8.07
CA ILE A 113 -0.91 -8.91 -7.18
C ILE A 113 0.21 -9.72 -6.55
N SER A 114 0.04 -11.04 -6.39
CA SER A 114 1.00 -11.89 -5.66
C SER A 114 1.97 -12.67 -6.54
N ALA A 115 1.71 -12.88 -7.84
CA ALA A 115 2.51 -13.81 -8.63
C ALA A 115 3.83 -13.23 -9.18
N ASN A 116 3.79 -12.06 -9.85
CA ASN A 116 4.91 -11.62 -10.69
C ASN A 116 5.42 -10.19 -10.41
N GLN A 117 4.71 -9.42 -9.58
CA GLN A 117 4.93 -7.98 -9.46
C GLN A 117 4.98 -7.57 -7.97
N THR A 118 4.19 -6.59 -7.57
CA THR A 118 4.27 -5.86 -6.30
C THR A 118 4.54 -6.70 -5.05
N PHE A 119 3.82 -7.81 -4.87
CA PHE A 119 3.94 -8.65 -3.66
C PHE A 119 4.64 -9.98 -3.93
N ALA A 120 5.25 -10.18 -5.10
CA ALA A 120 5.81 -11.47 -5.49
C ALA A 120 6.95 -11.92 -4.58
N THR A 121 7.87 -11.00 -4.23
CA THR A 121 9.01 -11.34 -3.36
C THR A 121 8.55 -11.58 -1.92
N VAL A 122 7.54 -10.88 -1.43
CA VAL A 122 6.98 -11.09 -0.09
C VAL A 122 5.88 -12.14 -0.02
N ARG A 123 5.50 -12.77 -1.14
CA ARG A 123 4.38 -13.74 -1.22
C ARG A 123 4.42 -14.82 -0.14
N PRO A 124 5.57 -15.42 0.23
CA PRO A 124 5.60 -16.43 1.29
C PRO A 124 5.26 -15.91 2.70
N LEU A 125 5.15 -14.59 2.90
CA LEU A 125 4.70 -13.96 4.14
C LEU A 125 3.18 -13.73 4.18
N LEU A 126 2.48 -13.97 3.08
CA LEU A 126 1.08 -13.58 2.88
C LEU A 126 0.16 -14.79 2.71
N ASN A 127 -1.07 -14.62 3.18
CA ASN A 127 -2.20 -15.45 2.83
C ASN A 127 -3.30 -14.59 2.19
N PHE A 128 -4.01 -15.15 1.22
CA PHE A 128 -5.16 -14.53 0.57
C PHE A 128 -6.39 -15.43 0.72
N TRP A 129 -7.48 -14.84 1.19
CA TRP A 129 -8.75 -15.51 1.42
C TRP A 129 -9.90 -14.78 0.74
N ALA A 130 -10.94 -15.51 0.37
CA ALA A 130 -12.23 -14.96 -0.03
C ALA A 130 -13.27 -15.27 1.06
N ALA A 131 -13.98 -14.26 1.53
CA ALA A 131 -15.07 -14.37 2.48
C ALA A 131 -16.37 -13.90 1.82
N PHE A 132 -17.13 -14.86 1.29
CA PHE A 132 -18.37 -14.57 0.60
C PHE A 132 -19.51 -14.30 1.59
N SER A 133 -20.22 -13.20 1.37
CA SER A 133 -21.44 -12.83 2.06
C SER A 133 -22.44 -12.26 1.05
N PRO A 134 -23.61 -12.90 0.87
CA PRO A 134 -24.55 -12.48 -0.14
C PRO A 134 -25.12 -11.09 0.16
N SER A 135 -25.12 -10.23 -0.86
CA SER A 135 -25.84 -8.95 -0.86
C SER A 135 -27.29 -9.16 -1.32
N LYS A 136 -28.18 -8.23 -0.97
CA LYS A 136 -29.58 -8.25 -1.44
C LYS A 136 -29.73 -7.61 -2.82
N GLU A 137 -28.87 -6.64 -3.11
CA GLU A 137 -28.78 -5.99 -4.42
C GLU A 137 -27.45 -6.28 -5.10
N SER A 138 -27.45 -6.23 -6.43
CA SER A 138 -26.28 -6.47 -7.26
C SER A 138 -25.57 -5.16 -7.63
N GLY A 139 -24.24 -5.17 -7.62
CA GLY A 139 -23.38 -4.05 -7.99
C GLY A 139 -23.28 -2.93 -6.95
N ILE A 140 -22.81 -1.76 -7.39
CA ILE A 140 -22.51 -0.58 -6.56
C ILE A 140 -23.62 0.49 -6.61
N GLY A 141 -23.72 1.32 -5.56
CA GLY A 141 -24.51 2.55 -5.55
C GLY A 141 -23.83 3.73 -6.26
N VAL A 142 -24.60 4.74 -6.70
CA VAL A 142 -24.10 5.93 -7.41
C VAL A 142 -24.88 7.18 -6.99
N GLY A 143 -24.29 8.37 -7.15
CA GLY A 143 -24.96 9.63 -6.78
C GLY A 143 -25.13 9.81 -5.27
N GLY A 144 -24.18 9.29 -4.48
CA GLY A 144 -24.21 9.36 -3.02
C GLY A 144 -25.24 8.43 -2.39
N GLN A 145 -25.84 7.53 -3.17
CA GLN A 145 -26.88 6.61 -2.72
C GLN A 145 -26.35 5.17 -2.73
N PRO A 146 -26.01 4.59 -1.57
CA PRO A 146 -25.67 3.19 -1.47
C PRO A 146 -26.88 2.30 -1.78
N LYS A 147 -26.61 1.15 -2.42
CA LYS A 147 -27.58 0.06 -2.54
C LYS A 147 -27.65 -0.73 -1.23
N ASP A 148 -28.67 -1.58 -1.06
CA ASP A 148 -28.76 -2.56 0.03
C ASP A 148 -27.80 -3.76 -0.20
N THR A 149 -26.51 -3.44 -0.26
CA THR A 149 -25.41 -4.39 -0.28
C THR A 149 -24.85 -4.59 1.13
N ARG A 150 -23.95 -5.57 1.28
CA ARG A 150 -23.44 -6.01 2.57
C ARG A 150 -22.76 -4.88 3.36
N PHE A 151 -21.95 -4.09 2.68
CA PHE A 151 -21.16 -2.97 3.22
C PHE A 151 -21.64 -1.62 2.68
N GLY A 152 -22.63 -1.62 1.77
CA GLY A 152 -23.22 -0.40 1.23
C GLY A 152 -22.23 0.39 0.40
N LEU A 153 -21.53 -0.24 -0.55
CA LEU A 153 -20.54 0.45 -1.36
C LEU A 153 -21.19 1.39 -2.39
N TYR A 154 -20.63 2.59 -2.55
CA TYR A 154 -21.18 3.61 -3.44
C TYR A 154 -20.16 4.62 -3.99
N ARG A 155 -20.56 5.32 -5.05
CA ARG A 155 -19.88 6.52 -5.58
C ARG A 155 -20.69 7.76 -5.26
N ASP A 156 -20.02 8.86 -4.92
CA ASP A 156 -20.68 10.14 -4.60
C ASP A 156 -21.38 10.75 -5.84
N GLY A 157 -20.79 10.57 -7.03
CA GLY A 157 -21.43 10.93 -8.30
C GLY A 157 -21.18 9.87 -9.38
N THR A 158 -20.83 10.34 -10.57
CA THR A 158 -20.50 9.49 -11.73
C THR A 158 -18.99 9.34 -11.94
N GLU A 159 -18.21 9.97 -11.07
CA GLU A 159 -16.76 10.01 -11.11
C GLU A 159 -16.17 8.63 -10.86
N LEU A 160 -15.27 8.22 -11.75
CA LEU A 160 -14.44 7.05 -11.57
C LEU A 160 -13.22 7.37 -10.69
N ARG A 161 -13.50 7.67 -9.42
CA ARG A 161 -12.52 8.00 -8.38
C ARG A 161 -12.63 7.03 -7.21
N ALA A 162 -13.23 7.48 -6.12
CA ALA A 162 -13.34 6.74 -4.87
C ALA A 162 -14.59 5.85 -4.86
N VAL A 163 -14.48 4.73 -4.17
CA VAL A 163 -15.63 3.90 -3.77
C VAL A 163 -15.71 3.95 -2.25
N TYR A 164 -16.81 4.50 -1.74
CA TYR A 164 -17.06 4.67 -0.32
C TYR A 164 -17.89 3.49 0.22
N TYR A 165 -17.91 3.34 1.55
CA TYR A 165 -18.73 2.35 2.27
C TYR A 165 -19.64 3.06 3.28
N ASP A 166 -20.88 2.57 3.39
CA ASP A 166 -21.88 3.09 4.33
C ASP A 166 -21.90 2.33 5.66
N LYS A 167 -21.40 1.10 5.70
CA LYS A 167 -21.52 0.18 6.85
C LYS A 167 -20.17 -0.30 7.40
N PRO A 168 -19.25 0.60 7.83
CA PRO A 168 -17.93 0.22 8.34
C PRO A 168 -17.97 -0.67 9.58
N GLU A 169 -19.00 -0.55 10.42
CA GLU A 169 -19.22 -1.40 11.59
C GLU A 169 -19.50 -2.86 11.22
N VAL A 170 -20.13 -3.10 10.06
CA VAL A 170 -20.35 -4.44 9.53
C VAL A 170 -19.05 -5.05 8.99
N ALA A 171 -18.22 -4.25 8.31
CA ALA A 171 -16.89 -4.68 7.87
C ALA A 171 -15.99 -5.03 9.07
N LYS A 172 -16.03 -4.21 10.14
CA LYS A 172 -15.33 -4.50 11.40
C LYS A 172 -15.78 -5.82 12.01
N ALA A 173 -17.10 -6.02 12.13
CA ALA A 173 -17.66 -7.24 12.71
C ALA A 173 -17.30 -8.49 11.87
N ALA A 174 -17.28 -8.35 10.54
CA ALA A 174 -16.87 -9.41 9.62
C ALA A 174 -15.42 -9.84 9.86
N CYS A 175 -14.47 -8.90 9.80
CA CYS A 175 -13.06 -9.18 10.02
C CYS A 175 -12.79 -9.71 11.43
N SER A 176 -13.40 -9.10 12.45
CA SER A 176 -13.26 -9.56 13.85
C SER A 176 -13.75 -11.00 14.06
N SER A 177 -14.75 -11.45 13.31
CA SER A 177 -15.29 -12.82 13.43
C SER A 177 -14.35 -13.90 12.88
N LEU A 178 -13.34 -13.51 12.09
CA LEU A 178 -12.33 -14.42 11.55
C LEU A 178 -11.10 -14.57 12.48
N GLY A 179 -11.05 -13.81 13.59
CA GLY A 179 -9.93 -13.87 14.54
C GLY A 179 -8.61 -13.51 13.88
N GLU A 180 -7.61 -14.38 14.01
CA GLU A 180 -6.26 -14.18 13.43
C GLU A 180 -6.24 -14.28 11.90
N GLN A 181 -7.30 -14.78 11.26
CA GLN A 181 -7.37 -14.96 9.80
C GLN A 181 -7.84 -13.68 9.06
N CYS A 182 -7.73 -12.50 9.68
CA CYS A 182 -8.06 -11.24 9.03
C CYS A 182 -7.21 -10.08 9.56
N ASP A 183 -6.21 -9.68 8.76
CA ASP A 183 -5.34 -8.55 9.07
C ASP A 183 -5.65 -7.34 8.21
N TYR A 184 -5.83 -7.58 6.91
CA TYR A 184 -6.14 -6.54 5.93
C TYR A 184 -7.44 -6.90 5.20
N PRO A 185 -8.58 -6.34 5.64
CA PRO A 185 -9.86 -6.54 4.97
C PRO A 185 -9.92 -5.74 3.66
N ILE A 186 -10.25 -6.43 2.56
CA ILE A 186 -10.46 -5.86 1.23
C ILE A 186 -11.93 -5.98 0.87
N LEU A 187 -12.66 -4.86 0.77
CA LEU A 187 -14.05 -4.85 0.32
C LEU A 187 -14.08 -4.86 -1.21
N LEU A 188 -14.42 -6.01 -1.79
CA LEU A 188 -14.49 -6.22 -3.22
C LEU A 188 -15.93 -6.04 -3.72
N VAL A 189 -16.18 -5.03 -4.54
CA VAL A 189 -17.50 -4.80 -5.14
C VAL A 189 -17.67 -5.55 -6.46
N LEU A 190 -18.85 -6.13 -6.66
CA LEU A 190 -19.24 -6.75 -7.92
C LEU A 190 -19.34 -5.69 -9.01
N HIS A 191 -18.65 -5.95 -10.13
CA HIS A 191 -18.90 -5.27 -11.38
C HIS A 191 -20.07 -5.93 -12.11
N LEU A 192 -20.99 -5.13 -12.65
CA LEU A 192 -21.95 -5.59 -13.65
C LEU A 192 -21.30 -5.52 -15.04
N ARG A 193 -21.70 -6.40 -15.99
CA ARG A 193 -21.10 -6.43 -17.35
C ARG A 193 -21.03 -5.08 -18.08
N ASN A 194 -21.84 -4.09 -17.69
CA ASN A 194 -21.88 -2.75 -18.28
C ASN A 194 -21.21 -1.66 -17.43
N ASP A 195 -20.53 -2.00 -16.32
CA ASP A 195 -19.85 -1.08 -15.41
C ASP A 195 -18.52 -1.70 -14.88
N PRO A 196 -17.50 -1.90 -15.73
CA PRO A 196 -16.20 -2.47 -15.33
C PRO A 196 -15.22 -1.41 -14.81
N TYR A 197 -15.73 -0.37 -14.14
CA TYR A 197 -15.00 0.89 -14.03
C TYR A 197 -14.04 0.99 -12.83
N TYR A 198 -13.04 1.84 -12.99
CA TYR A 198 -11.99 2.24 -12.07
C TYR A 198 -12.59 2.70 -10.76
N GLY A 199 -12.02 2.23 -9.66
CA GLY A 199 -12.26 2.81 -8.36
C GLY A 199 -11.75 1.94 -7.25
N GLY A 200 -11.38 2.63 -6.18
CA GLY A 200 -10.94 2.05 -4.94
C GLY A 200 -10.81 3.16 -3.90
N LEU A 201 -10.47 2.75 -2.69
CA LEU A 201 -10.23 3.66 -1.58
C LEU A 201 -9.35 2.95 -0.55
N GLY A 202 -8.25 3.59 -0.17
CA GLY A 202 -7.41 3.17 0.96
C GLY A 202 -8.00 3.60 2.30
N GLY A 203 -7.43 3.08 3.39
CA GLY A 203 -7.85 3.39 4.76
C GLY A 203 -7.98 2.12 5.61
N ASP A 204 -8.83 2.19 6.65
CA ASP A 204 -9.11 1.06 7.56
C ASP A 204 -9.57 -0.20 6.81
N TYR A 205 -10.25 -0.01 5.68
CA TYR A 205 -10.63 -1.07 4.75
C TYR A 205 -10.16 -0.68 3.36
N THR A 206 -9.43 -1.58 2.69
CA THR A 206 -9.11 -1.40 1.28
C THR A 206 -10.37 -1.67 0.46
N VAL A 207 -10.84 -0.71 -0.31
CA VAL A 207 -12.00 -0.89 -1.19
C VAL A 207 -11.51 -1.02 -2.62
N ILE A 208 -12.06 -1.99 -3.35
CA ILE A 208 -11.66 -2.22 -4.74
C ILE A 208 -12.82 -2.69 -5.61
N THR A 209 -12.79 -2.27 -6.87
CA THR A 209 -13.66 -2.78 -7.93
C THR A 209 -13.08 -4.07 -8.54
N SER A 210 -13.95 -4.96 -9.01
CA SER A 210 -13.54 -6.15 -9.78
C SER A 210 -13.07 -5.84 -11.22
N SER A 211 -12.77 -4.57 -11.55
CA SER A 211 -12.31 -4.15 -12.90
C SER A 211 -11.14 -5.02 -13.39
N LEU A 212 -11.23 -5.49 -14.63
CA LEU A 212 -10.17 -6.29 -15.27
C LEU A 212 -8.93 -5.43 -15.59
N ALA A 213 -9.16 -4.18 -16.01
CA ALA A 213 -8.08 -3.28 -16.43
C ALA A 213 -7.41 -2.61 -15.23
N ASN A 214 -8.21 -2.13 -14.28
CA ASN A 214 -7.75 -1.25 -13.20
C ASN A 214 -7.78 -1.90 -11.81
N GLY A 215 -8.53 -2.98 -11.62
CA GLY A 215 -8.67 -3.65 -10.31
C GLY A 215 -7.32 -4.03 -9.69
N PRO A 216 -6.45 -4.78 -10.39
CA PRO A 216 -5.13 -5.12 -9.86
C PRO A 216 -4.24 -3.92 -9.58
N LEU A 217 -4.29 -2.90 -10.45
CA LEU A 217 -3.48 -1.68 -10.35
C LEU A 217 -3.83 -0.88 -9.10
N VAL A 218 -5.12 -0.57 -8.93
CA VAL A 218 -5.62 0.16 -7.76
C VAL A 218 -5.45 -0.68 -6.50
N LEU A 219 -5.67 -2.00 -6.55
CA LEU A 219 -5.49 -2.87 -5.38
C LEU A 219 -4.06 -2.80 -4.82
N ARG A 220 -3.05 -2.77 -5.68
CA ARG A 220 -1.63 -2.65 -5.26
C ARG A 220 -1.36 -1.32 -4.59
N HIS A 221 -1.91 -0.24 -5.15
CA HIS A 221 -1.83 1.11 -4.60
C HIS A 221 -2.42 1.19 -3.20
N GLU A 222 -3.69 0.79 -3.06
CA GLU A 222 -4.40 0.90 -1.78
C GLU A 222 -3.82 -0.03 -0.71
N LEU A 223 -3.39 -1.24 -1.08
CA LEU A 223 -2.69 -2.13 -0.15
C LEU A 223 -1.31 -1.58 0.26
N GLY A 224 -0.66 -0.79 -0.59
CA GLY A 224 0.53 -0.04 -0.23
C GLY A 224 0.29 0.84 0.99
N HIS A 225 -0.79 1.63 0.99
CA HIS A 225 -1.16 2.47 2.13
C HIS A 225 -1.65 1.67 3.34
N SER A 226 -2.33 0.55 3.13
CA SER A 226 -2.81 -0.27 4.24
C SER A 226 -1.66 -0.99 4.97
N ILE A 227 -0.67 -1.51 4.24
CA ILE A 227 0.41 -2.33 4.81
C ILE A 227 1.61 -1.49 5.22
N ILE A 228 1.93 -0.46 4.45
CA ILE A 228 3.14 0.35 4.62
C ILE A 228 2.74 1.72 5.16
N GLN A 229 3.54 2.26 6.09
CA GLN A 229 3.45 3.69 6.40
C GLN A 229 4.09 4.49 5.26
N VAL A 230 3.32 4.70 4.20
CA VAL A 230 3.75 5.30 2.93
C VAL A 230 2.70 6.31 2.47
N GLY A 231 3.18 7.41 1.90
CA GLY A 231 2.35 8.47 1.34
C GLY A 231 2.18 8.32 -0.18
N GLU A 232 1.39 9.22 -0.74
CA GLU A 232 1.26 9.40 -2.18
C GLU A 232 2.54 9.99 -2.77
N GLU A 233 2.83 9.68 -4.03
CA GLU A 233 3.93 10.32 -4.77
C GLU A 233 3.45 11.13 -5.98
N TYR A 234 2.19 10.98 -6.39
CA TYR A 234 1.56 11.86 -7.39
C TYR A 234 1.32 13.27 -6.83
N ASP A 235 1.28 14.28 -7.69
CA ASP A 235 1.08 15.66 -7.25
C ASP A 235 -0.38 15.96 -6.95
N GLY A 236 -0.67 17.03 -6.21
CA GLY A 236 -2.03 17.48 -5.88
C GLY A 236 -2.78 16.67 -4.84
N GLY A 237 -2.11 15.71 -4.23
CA GLY A 237 -2.59 15.11 -3.00
C GLY A 237 -2.32 16.00 -1.78
N PHE A 238 -2.63 15.42 -0.63
CA PHE A 238 -2.31 15.95 0.69
C PHE A 238 -1.52 14.95 1.55
N ALA A 239 -1.50 13.68 1.15
CA ALA A 239 -0.99 12.57 1.95
C ALA A 239 0.50 12.28 1.67
N TYR A 240 1.37 13.25 1.96
CA TYR A 240 2.82 13.10 1.80
C TYR A 240 3.49 12.81 3.14
N PHE A 241 3.62 11.54 3.49
CA PHE A 241 4.22 11.08 4.74
C PHE A 241 4.88 9.71 4.57
N GLY A 242 5.50 9.20 5.63
CA GLY A 242 6.02 7.83 5.64
C GLY A 242 7.38 7.67 4.98
N VAL A 243 7.70 6.44 4.60
CA VAL A 243 9.05 6.04 4.15
C VAL A 243 9.49 6.70 2.85
N ASN A 244 8.53 7.13 2.01
CA ASN A 244 8.76 7.71 0.68
C ASN A 244 8.53 9.22 0.61
N ALA A 245 8.39 9.90 1.75
CA ALA A 245 8.18 11.34 1.80
C ALA A 245 9.23 12.05 2.65
N TYR A 246 9.64 13.23 2.20
CA TYR A 246 10.64 14.06 2.88
C TYR A 246 10.26 15.54 2.77
N HIS A 247 10.50 16.30 3.84
CA HIS A 247 9.96 17.67 3.98
C HIS A 247 10.99 18.73 4.37
N ASP A 248 12.14 18.32 4.93
CA ASP A 248 13.14 19.25 5.47
C ASP A 248 14.52 18.91 4.91
N LEU A 249 14.93 19.63 3.85
CA LEU A 249 16.22 19.50 3.18
C LEU A 249 17.44 19.67 4.10
N SER A 250 17.27 20.16 5.33
CA SER A 250 18.35 20.27 6.32
C SER A 250 18.57 18.99 7.13
N LYS A 251 17.69 17.99 7.02
CA LYS A 251 17.79 16.69 7.70
C LYS A 251 18.40 15.62 6.78
N PRO A 252 18.90 14.49 7.30
CA PRO A 252 19.26 13.37 6.45
C PRO A 252 18.07 12.89 5.60
N VAL A 253 18.31 12.54 4.33
CA VAL A 253 17.28 11.98 3.45
C VAL A 253 16.86 10.61 4.00
N PRO A 254 15.56 10.31 4.18
CA PRO A 254 15.11 9.07 4.81
C PRO A 254 15.56 7.78 4.09
N TRP A 255 15.76 7.88 2.77
CA TRP A 255 16.21 6.79 1.88
C TRP A 255 17.66 6.97 1.40
N GLU A 256 18.52 7.62 2.18
CA GLU A 256 19.92 7.90 1.78
C GLU A 256 20.71 6.65 1.33
N HIS A 257 20.41 5.47 1.87
CA HIS A 257 21.03 4.20 1.51
C HIS A 257 20.58 3.66 0.15
N TRP A 258 19.55 4.23 -0.47
CA TRP A 258 19.08 3.91 -1.81
C TRP A 258 19.55 4.90 -2.88
N LEU A 259 20.09 6.06 -2.51
CA LEU A 259 20.54 7.09 -3.46
C LEU A 259 21.49 6.53 -4.53
N SER A 260 21.28 6.95 -5.77
CA SER A 260 22.08 6.53 -6.93
C SER A 260 23.53 7.01 -6.86
N ALA A 261 24.42 6.27 -7.54
CA ALA A 261 25.85 6.59 -7.63
C ALA A 261 26.16 7.89 -8.39
N SER A 262 25.20 8.49 -9.10
CA SER A 262 25.29 9.88 -9.59
C SER A 262 25.50 10.90 -8.46
N HIS A 263 25.27 10.48 -7.21
CA HIS A 263 25.60 11.23 -6.01
C HIS A 263 26.98 10.88 -5.41
N GLU A 264 27.76 9.97 -5.99
CA GLU A 264 29.14 9.66 -5.56
C GLU A 264 30.14 10.44 -6.41
N ASN A 265 31.08 11.16 -5.78
CA ASN A 265 32.16 11.83 -6.49
C ASN A 265 33.27 10.84 -6.90
N GLU A 266 34.23 11.27 -7.73
CA GLU A 266 35.34 10.44 -8.22
C GLU A 266 36.23 9.85 -7.10
N GLU A 267 36.12 10.37 -5.88
CA GLU A 267 36.82 9.91 -4.67
C GLU A 267 35.96 9.01 -3.77
N GLY A 268 34.78 8.58 -4.24
CA GLY A 268 33.84 7.71 -3.51
C GLY A 268 33.10 8.40 -2.35
N HIS A 269 33.20 9.72 -2.22
CA HIS A 269 32.41 10.49 -1.26
C HIS A 269 31.04 10.81 -1.83
N ARG A 270 29.98 10.51 -1.07
CA ARG A 270 28.62 10.92 -1.41
C ARG A 270 28.51 12.45 -1.34
N SER A 271 28.34 13.08 -2.49
CA SER A 271 27.88 14.46 -2.61
C SER A 271 26.51 14.61 -1.95
N ALA A 272 26.22 15.82 -1.45
CA ALA A 272 24.90 16.10 -0.91
C ALA A 272 23.82 15.83 -1.97
N PRO A 273 22.73 15.12 -1.61
CA PRO A 273 21.65 14.84 -2.54
C PRO A 273 21.08 16.16 -3.06
N ARG A 274 20.99 16.25 -4.39
CA ARG A 274 20.47 17.43 -5.08
C ARG A 274 18.97 17.28 -5.30
N VAL A 275 18.23 18.37 -5.15
CA VAL A 275 16.83 18.45 -5.57
C VAL A 275 16.76 18.49 -7.09
N GLU A 276 16.05 17.53 -7.68
CA GLU A 276 15.83 17.47 -9.12
C GLU A 276 14.90 18.62 -9.56
N ARG A 277 15.32 19.36 -10.60
CA ARG A 277 14.69 20.63 -10.97
C ARG A 277 13.39 20.42 -11.74
N SER A 278 12.25 20.55 -11.06
CA SER A 278 10.92 20.52 -11.67
C SER A 278 9.96 21.52 -11.03
N VAL A 279 8.88 21.83 -11.74
CA VAL A 279 7.74 22.60 -11.24
C VAL A 279 6.44 22.04 -11.81
N MET A 280 5.33 22.26 -11.11
CA MET A 280 3.98 21.98 -11.59
C MET A 280 3.21 23.30 -11.74
N PRO A 281 3.27 23.96 -12.91
CA PRO A 281 2.58 25.23 -13.12
C PRO A 281 1.06 25.14 -13.02
N MET A 282 0.50 23.95 -13.25
CA MET A 282 -0.95 23.75 -13.27
C MET A 282 -1.32 22.35 -12.84
N GLN A 283 -2.36 22.27 -12.02
CA GLN A 283 -3.09 21.05 -11.76
C GLN A 283 -4.55 21.34 -11.47
N GLN A 284 -5.42 20.49 -12.01
CA GLN A 284 -6.83 20.48 -11.71
C GLN A 284 -7.39 19.05 -11.68
N TYR A 285 -8.45 18.87 -10.90
CA TYR A 285 -9.26 17.65 -10.85
C TYR A 285 -10.69 18.01 -11.27
N PRO A 286 -10.97 18.24 -12.57
CA PRO A 286 -12.25 18.82 -12.99
C PRO A 286 -13.45 17.91 -12.76
N TRP A 287 -13.25 16.59 -12.82
CA TRP A 287 -14.30 15.58 -12.68
C TRP A 287 -15.56 15.90 -13.51
N THR A 288 -15.38 16.42 -14.72
CA THR A 288 -16.47 17.03 -15.49
C THR A 288 -16.82 16.25 -16.75
N LEU A 289 -18.11 16.19 -17.06
CA LEU A 289 -18.58 15.62 -18.32
C LEU A 289 -18.30 16.59 -19.46
N LEU A 290 -17.69 16.07 -20.52
CA LEU A 290 -17.41 16.84 -21.72
C LEU A 290 -18.67 16.95 -22.60
N ASN A 291 -18.81 18.09 -23.25
CA ASN A 291 -19.90 18.38 -24.18
C ASN A 291 -19.34 18.74 -25.55
N SER A 292 -20.03 18.33 -26.63
CA SER A 292 -19.66 18.71 -27.99
C SER A 292 -19.99 20.17 -28.33
N SER A 293 -20.86 20.83 -27.56
CA SER A 293 -21.23 22.24 -27.80
C SER A 293 -20.18 23.23 -27.32
N SER A 294 -19.39 22.86 -26.30
CA SER A 294 -18.43 23.76 -25.65
C SER A 294 -17.21 22.96 -25.20
N PRO A 295 -15.99 23.31 -25.65
CA PRO A 295 -14.77 22.68 -25.16
C PRO A 295 -14.53 23.06 -23.69
N TRP A 296 -13.82 22.20 -22.98
CA TRP A 296 -13.25 22.54 -21.68
C TRP A 296 -11.84 23.09 -21.88
N SER A 297 -11.50 24.20 -21.23
CA SER A 297 -10.12 24.71 -21.25
C SER A 297 -9.72 25.36 -19.93
N VAL A 298 -8.41 25.44 -19.73
CA VAL A 298 -7.78 26.07 -18.58
C VAL A 298 -6.51 26.80 -19.03
N THR A 299 -6.24 27.95 -18.43
CA THR A 299 -4.98 28.67 -18.63
C THR A 299 -4.02 28.50 -17.46
N PHE A 300 -2.72 28.59 -17.74
CA PHE A 300 -1.66 28.57 -16.76
C PHE A 300 -0.47 29.40 -17.23
N THR A 301 0.43 29.76 -16.31
CA THR A 301 1.59 30.60 -16.63
C THR A 301 2.87 29.78 -16.53
N SER A 302 3.66 29.78 -17.60
CA SER A 302 5.03 29.25 -17.58
C SER A 302 6.06 30.37 -17.38
N SER A 303 7.12 30.05 -16.64
CA SER A 303 8.30 30.93 -16.54
C SER A 303 9.16 30.92 -17.80
N GLY A 304 9.03 29.90 -18.64
CA GLY A 304 9.90 29.64 -19.80
C GLY A 304 11.36 29.31 -19.43
N THR A 305 11.62 28.88 -18.19
CA THR A 305 12.98 28.57 -17.70
C THR A 305 13.29 27.07 -17.65
N TYR A 306 12.33 26.22 -17.98
CA TYR A 306 12.47 24.76 -17.98
C TYR A 306 12.63 24.25 -19.41
N ALA A 307 13.34 23.14 -19.57
CA ALA A 307 13.75 22.64 -20.88
C ALA A 307 12.71 21.72 -21.52
N ARG A 308 11.88 21.07 -20.71
CA ARG A 308 10.94 20.02 -21.12
C ARG A 308 9.63 20.17 -20.35
N HIS A 309 8.56 19.59 -20.86
CA HIS A 309 7.27 19.55 -20.18
C HIS A 309 6.51 18.24 -20.39
N LEU A 310 5.56 17.98 -19.51
CA LEU A 310 4.60 16.88 -19.56
C LEU A 310 3.20 17.46 -19.40
N VAL A 311 2.30 17.12 -20.31
CA VAL A 311 0.86 17.28 -20.11
C VAL A 311 0.29 15.91 -19.71
N ARG A 312 -0.08 15.78 -18.44
CA ARG A 312 -0.67 14.55 -17.87
C ARG A 312 -2.15 14.77 -17.64
N PHE A 313 -2.99 13.83 -18.04
CA PHE A 313 -4.43 13.93 -17.81
C PHE A 313 -5.07 12.55 -17.71
N SER A 314 -6.23 12.47 -17.06
CA SER A 314 -7.02 11.23 -17.03
C SER A 314 -8.41 11.43 -17.60
N LEU A 315 -8.85 10.43 -18.37
CA LEU A 315 -10.10 10.45 -19.14
C LEU A 315 -10.87 9.17 -18.91
N SER A 316 -12.20 9.26 -19.01
CA SER A 316 -13.14 8.14 -19.01
C SER A 316 -14.17 8.29 -20.14
N GLY A 317 -14.73 7.18 -20.62
CA GLY A 317 -15.80 7.19 -21.62
C GLY A 317 -15.38 7.56 -23.05
N LEU A 318 -14.08 7.48 -23.37
CA LEU A 318 -13.48 7.93 -24.62
C LEU A 318 -12.62 6.83 -25.30
N PRO A 319 -13.24 5.79 -25.89
CA PRO A 319 -12.53 4.64 -26.42
C PRO A 319 -11.89 4.84 -27.81
N GLU A 320 -12.32 5.86 -28.57
CA GLU A 320 -11.83 6.09 -29.95
C GLU A 320 -11.05 7.40 -30.07
N ALA A 321 -9.97 7.41 -30.86
CA ALA A 321 -9.16 8.63 -31.09
C ALA A 321 -9.97 9.75 -31.74
N SER A 322 -11.02 9.40 -32.48
CA SER A 322 -11.96 10.36 -33.06
C SER A 322 -12.93 10.98 -32.04
N ASP A 323 -12.93 10.54 -30.79
CA ASP A 323 -13.88 11.04 -29.78
C ASP A 323 -13.48 12.40 -29.20
N LEU A 324 -12.18 12.69 -29.10
CA LEU A 324 -11.64 13.86 -28.40
C LEU A 324 -10.41 14.43 -29.11
N ARG A 325 -10.25 15.75 -29.07
CA ARG A 325 -8.99 16.44 -29.36
C ARG A 325 -8.45 17.11 -28.09
N VAL A 326 -7.15 17.00 -27.87
CA VAL A 326 -6.44 17.68 -26.78
C VAL A 326 -5.39 18.61 -27.38
N GLU A 327 -5.44 19.88 -27.01
CA GLU A 327 -4.58 20.91 -27.59
C GLU A 327 -3.83 21.66 -26.50
N LEU A 328 -2.57 22.02 -26.76
CA LEU A 328 -1.78 22.99 -26.01
C LEU A 328 -1.46 24.16 -26.92
N ASP A 329 -1.92 25.37 -26.56
CA ASP A 329 -1.82 26.58 -27.39
C ASP A 329 -2.33 26.41 -28.83
N GLY A 330 -3.39 25.61 -29.00
CA GLY A 330 -3.98 25.29 -30.29
C GLY A 330 -3.21 24.28 -31.14
N LYS A 331 -2.10 23.72 -30.63
CA LYS A 331 -1.40 22.56 -31.23
C LYS A 331 -2.00 21.27 -30.69
N ASP A 332 -2.47 20.41 -31.59
CA ASP A 332 -2.95 19.07 -31.23
C ASP A 332 -1.81 18.24 -30.64
N LEU A 333 -2.05 17.69 -29.45
CA LEU A 333 -1.12 16.84 -28.72
C LEU A 333 -1.08 15.40 -29.25
N GLY A 334 -2.00 15.03 -30.16
CA GLY A 334 -2.02 13.70 -30.78
C GLY A 334 -2.41 12.60 -29.81
N TRP A 335 -3.27 12.91 -28.83
CA TRP A 335 -3.79 11.94 -27.89
C TRP A 335 -4.44 10.74 -28.61
N ALA A 336 -4.16 9.54 -28.11
CA ALA A 336 -4.78 8.31 -28.59
C ALA A 336 -5.23 7.44 -27.39
N PRO A 337 -6.44 6.87 -27.45
CA PRO A 337 -6.97 6.04 -26.36
C PRO A 337 -6.28 4.68 -26.32
N ARG A 338 -6.19 4.14 -25.12
CA ARG A 338 -5.72 2.77 -24.89
C ARG A 338 -6.86 1.78 -25.18
N LYS A 339 -6.68 0.92 -26.20
CA LYS A 339 -7.78 0.11 -26.78
C LYS A 339 -8.44 -0.88 -25.83
N ASP A 340 -7.72 -1.39 -24.84
CA ASP A 340 -8.19 -2.39 -23.87
C ASP A 340 -8.91 -1.81 -22.65
N ILE A 341 -8.89 -0.48 -22.47
CA ILE A 341 -9.60 0.22 -21.38
C ILE A 341 -11.08 0.41 -21.70
N GLY A 342 -11.43 0.64 -22.97
CA GLY A 342 -12.81 0.88 -23.38
C GLY A 342 -13.36 2.18 -22.78
N LEU A 343 -14.41 2.06 -21.96
CA LEU A 343 -15.08 3.20 -21.30
C LEU A 343 -14.49 3.53 -19.93
N ASP A 344 -13.54 2.73 -19.44
CA ASP A 344 -12.95 2.91 -18.12
C ASP A 344 -11.99 4.12 -18.08
N ARG A 345 -11.58 4.54 -16.88
CA ARG A 345 -10.62 5.61 -16.65
C ARG A 345 -9.20 5.16 -16.98
N TRP A 346 -8.45 6.01 -17.65
CA TRP A 346 -7.01 5.84 -17.87
C TRP A 346 -6.25 7.17 -17.74
N HIS A 347 -4.96 7.08 -17.41
CA HIS A 347 -4.03 8.21 -17.28
C HIS A 347 -3.12 8.27 -18.51
N TYR A 348 -2.99 9.44 -19.11
CA TYR A 348 -2.26 9.70 -20.34
C TYR A 348 -1.19 10.75 -20.10
N ASP A 349 0.01 10.46 -20.60
CA ASP A 349 1.20 11.28 -20.45
C ASP A 349 1.71 11.69 -21.82
N ILE A 350 1.70 12.99 -22.10
CA ILE A 350 2.24 13.57 -23.33
C ILE A 350 3.51 14.34 -22.98
N HIS A 351 4.65 13.68 -23.16
CA HIS A 351 5.97 14.27 -22.94
C HIS A 351 6.41 15.12 -24.14
N SER A 352 7.12 16.21 -23.87
CA SER A 352 7.75 17.05 -24.87
C SER A 352 9.12 17.53 -24.39
N ASP A 353 10.12 17.38 -25.25
CA ASP A 353 11.47 17.89 -25.02
C ASP A 353 11.62 19.38 -25.42
N GLU A 354 10.51 20.08 -25.57
CA GLU A 354 10.46 21.51 -25.90
C GLU A 354 10.16 22.35 -24.65
N SER A 355 10.79 23.51 -24.57
CA SER A 355 10.50 24.51 -23.55
C SER A 355 9.19 25.25 -23.86
N LEU A 356 8.38 25.48 -22.84
CA LEU A 356 7.24 26.41 -22.94
C LEU A 356 7.76 27.85 -23.01
N LYS A 357 7.03 28.71 -23.72
CA LYS A 357 7.41 30.13 -23.80
C LYS A 357 7.09 30.82 -22.46
N PRO A 358 7.79 31.89 -22.09
CA PRO A 358 7.37 32.68 -20.94
C PRO A 358 5.99 33.31 -21.21
N GLY A 359 5.04 33.13 -20.30
CA GLY A 359 3.70 33.72 -20.42
C GLY A 359 2.56 32.75 -20.15
N GLU A 360 1.35 33.18 -20.55
CA GLU A 360 0.12 32.40 -20.42
C GLU A 360 0.00 31.36 -21.55
N HIS A 361 -0.42 30.17 -21.17
CA HIS A 361 -0.67 29.01 -22.02
C HIS A 361 -2.09 28.50 -21.81
N GLU A 362 -2.66 27.81 -22.80
CA GLU A 362 -3.99 27.19 -22.70
C GLU A 362 -3.94 25.70 -23.03
N VAL A 363 -4.48 24.85 -22.14
CA VAL A 363 -4.82 23.46 -22.49
C VAL A 363 -6.31 23.35 -22.77
N LYS A 364 -6.69 22.70 -23.87
CA LYS A 364 -8.06 22.60 -24.34
C LYS A 364 -8.44 21.17 -24.70
N PHE A 365 -9.64 20.76 -24.27
CA PHE A 365 -10.26 19.47 -24.53
C PHE A 365 -11.55 19.68 -25.32
N THR A 366 -11.57 19.22 -26.56
CA THR A 366 -12.71 19.37 -27.47
C THR A 366 -13.32 18.01 -27.77
N LEU A 367 -14.54 17.77 -27.29
CA LEU A 367 -15.27 16.55 -27.62
C LEU A 367 -15.74 16.60 -29.08
N LEU A 368 -15.19 15.71 -29.91
CA LEU A 368 -15.47 15.64 -31.35
C LEU A 368 -16.68 14.74 -31.65
N ASN A 369 -16.91 13.72 -30.82
CA ASN A 369 -18.02 12.78 -31.00
C ASN A 369 -19.18 13.06 -30.03
N ALA A 370 -20.23 13.72 -30.52
CA ALA A 370 -21.43 14.03 -29.75
C ALA A 370 -22.17 12.79 -29.18
N LYS A 371 -21.94 11.58 -29.72
CA LYS A 371 -22.52 10.35 -29.16
C LYS A 371 -21.94 10.00 -27.78
N ARG A 372 -20.84 10.64 -27.37
CA ARG A 372 -20.20 10.45 -26.07
C ARG A 372 -20.65 11.47 -25.02
N THR A 373 -21.53 12.41 -25.36
CA THR A 373 -22.07 13.35 -24.38
C THR A 373 -22.83 12.59 -23.29
N GLY A 374 -22.55 12.92 -22.02
CA GLY A 374 -23.10 12.22 -20.85
C GLY A 374 -22.27 11.03 -20.36
N VAL A 375 -21.23 10.62 -21.10
CA VAL A 375 -20.30 9.56 -20.66
C VAL A 375 -18.82 9.96 -20.74
N ALA A 376 -18.43 10.81 -21.70
CA ALA A 376 -17.07 11.31 -21.79
C ALA A 376 -16.77 12.25 -20.62
N GLN A 377 -15.74 11.92 -19.83
CA GLN A 377 -15.37 12.67 -18.64
C GLN A 377 -13.88 13.04 -18.67
N LEU A 378 -13.58 14.30 -18.35
CA LEU A 378 -12.25 14.75 -17.97
C LEU A 378 -12.11 14.64 -16.46
N CYS A 379 -11.23 13.77 -15.99
CA CYS A 379 -11.08 13.43 -14.58
C CYS A 379 -10.01 14.28 -13.91
N SER A 380 -8.83 14.40 -14.51
CA SER A 380 -7.72 15.23 -14.03
C SER A 380 -6.88 15.79 -15.17
N ILE A 381 -6.18 16.89 -14.91
CA ILE A 381 -5.12 17.41 -15.75
C ILE A 381 -4.02 18.08 -14.93
N GLU A 382 -2.79 17.87 -15.33
CA GLU A 382 -1.56 18.42 -14.78
C GLU A 382 -0.65 18.86 -15.92
N VAL A 383 0.06 19.97 -15.70
CA VAL A 383 1.23 20.33 -16.49
C VAL A 383 2.42 20.34 -15.56
N LEU A 384 3.47 19.63 -15.93
CA LEU A 384 4.77 19.64 -15.26
C LEU A 384 5.83 20.16 -16.21
N GLU A 385 6.79 20.91 -15.67
CA GLU A 385 7.97 21.36 -16.40
C GLU A 385 9.24 20.85 -15.70
N PHE A 386 10.22 20.43 -16.50
CA PHE A 386 11.45 19.79 -16.03
C PHE A 386 12.69 20.50 -16.57
N GLY A 387 13.75 20.50 -15.76
CA GLY A 387 15.08 20.90 -16.20
C GLY A 387 15.62 19.98 -17.29
N LYS A 388 16.83 20.29 -17.75
CA LYS A 388 17.59 19.39 -18.64
C LYS A 388 17.91 18.08 -17.91
N GLU A 389 18.37 17.05 -18.60
CA GLU A 389 18.69 15.76 -17.95
C GLU A 389 19.81 15.91 -16.89
N GLU A 390 20.70 16.90 -17.04
CA GLU A 390 21.70 17.21 -16.02
C GLU A 390 21.10 17.88 -14.79
N GLU A 391 19.89 18.45 -14.87
CA GLU A 391 19.16 19.15 -13.79
C GLU A 391 18.00 18.33 -13.22
N PHE A 392 17.43 17.43 -14.02
CA PHE A 392 16.32 16.55 -13.71
C PHE A 392 16.53 15.19 -14.41
N ILE A 393 16.95 14.18 -13.65
CA ILE A 393 17.15 12.83 -14.17
C ILE A 393 15.78 12.17 -14.32
N SER A 394 15.31 12.04 -15.56
CA SER A 394 14.02 11.44 -15.89
C SER A 394 14.10 9.92 -16.07
N THR A 395 15.31 9.40 -16.26
CA THR A 395 15.56 7.98 -16.53
C THR A 395 15.14 7.08 -15.35
N PRO A 396 14.33 6.03 -15.60
CA PRO A 396 13.98 5.01 -14.61
C PRO A 396 15.18 4.38 -13.92
N GLY A 397 15.03 4.11 -12.62
CA GLY A 397 16.02 3.50 -11.75
C GLY A 397 16.90 4.50 -10.99
N ASN A 398 16.70 5.81 -11.17
CA ASN A 398 17.41 6.82 -10.41
C ASN A 398 16.71 7.15 -9.07
N TYR A 399 17.46 7.02 -7.98
CA TYR A 399 17.02 7.38 -6.63
C TYR A 399 17.68 8.68 -6.21
N GLY A 400 16.86 9.72 -6.01
CA GLY A 400 17.28 11.07 -5.72
C GLY A 400 16.29 11.78 -4.81
N VAL A 401 16.16 13.10 -5.00
CA VAL A 401 15.23 13.96 -4.25
C VAL A 401 14.36 14.70 -5.26
N TYR A 402 13.19 14.13 -5.58
CA TYR A 402 12.27 14.65 -6.59
C TYR A 402 11.16 15.47 -5.93
N PRO A 403 10.90 16.73 -6.35
CA PRO A 403 9.80 17.53 -5.84
C PRO A 403 8.44 16.90 -6.10
N THR A 404 7.58 16.93 -5.08
CA THR A 404 6.16 16.58 -5.14
C THR A 404 5.35 17.75 -4.58
N PHE A 405 4.33 18.18 -5.31
CA PHE A 405 3.58 19.40 -5.01
C PHE A 405 2.20 19.05 -4.44
N SER A 406 1.81 19.66 -3.32
CA SER A 406 0.49 19.46 -2.73
C SER A 406 -0.60 20.29 -3.39
N GLU A 407 -1.86 19.96 -3.09
CA GLU A 407 -3.01 20.80 -3.47
C GLU A 407 -2.93 22.24 -2.92
N LYS A 408 -2.11 22.46 -1.87
CA LYS A 408 -1.83 23.78 -1.27
C LYS A 408 -0.55 24.41 -1.81
N ASN A 409 0.05 23.82 -2.84
CA ASN A 409 1.33 24.21 -3.42
C ASN A 409 2.51 24.13 -2.42
N GLU A 410 2.41 23.25 -1.42
CA GLU A 410 3.52 22.92 -0.54
C GLU A 410 4.39 21.87 -1.21
N THR A 411 5.72 22.03 -1.13
CA THR A 411 6.66 21.09 -1.72
C THR A 411 7.12 20.08 -0.68
N SER A 412 6.94 18.80 -0.99
CA SER A 412 7.62 17.68 -0.35
C SER A 412 8.51 17.00 -1.39
N TYR A 413 9.23 15.95 -0.99
CA TYR A 413 10.12 15.20 -1.87
C TYR A 413 9.86 13.71 -1.80
N ARG A 414 10.07 13.04 -2.93
CA ARG A 414 9.93 11.60 -3.14
C ARG A 414 11.23 10.98 -3.68
N PRO A 415 11.43 9.65 -3.56
CA PRO A 415 12.69 9.01 -3.91
C PRO A 415 12.95 8.86 -5.40
N THR A 416 11.91 8.78 -6.22
CA THR A 416 12.02 8.48 -7.66
C THR A 416 11.14 9.40 -8.50
N ASN A 417 11.45 9.56 -9.79
CA ASN A 417 10.59 10.31 -10.69
C ASN A 417 9.26 9.60 -10.94
N GLU A 418 9.32 8.42 -11.58
CA GLU A 418 8.19 7.66 -12.14
C GLU A 418 8.29 6.13 -11.91
N ASP A 419 9.18 5.69 -11.03
CA ASP A 419 9.49 4.27 -10.81
C ASP A 419 8.66 3.62 -9.70
N CYS A 420 7.74 4.36 -9.07
CA CYS A 420 6.93 3.88 -7.97
C CYS A 420 5.45 3.87 -8.37
N LEU A 421 4.74 2.77 -8.06
CA LEU A 421 3.29 2.71 -8.25
C LEU A 421 2.54 3.76 -7.42
N MET A 422 3.11 4.23 -6.31
CA MET A 422 2.54 5.35 -5.52
C MET A 422 2.59 6.69 -6.27
N ARG A 423 3.39 6.77 -7.34
CA ARG A 423 3.42 7.91 -8.27
C ARG A 423 2.55 7.64 -9.49
N ILE A 424 2.73 6.46 -10.07
CA ILE A 424 2.05 6.03 -11.29
C ILE A 424 1.25 4.78 -10.97
N VAL A 425 -0.03 4.94 -10.65
CA VAL A 425 -0.93 3.82 -10.32
C VAL A 425 -0.97 2.75 -11.42
N THR A 426 -0.68 3.14 -12.68
CA THR A 426 -0.63 2.23 -13.82
C THR A 426 0.67 1.42 -13.91
N SER A 427 1.68 1.73 -13.08
CA SER A 427 2.90 0.96 -12.90
C SER A 427 2.65 -0.18 -11.91
N PRO A 428 3.20 -1.38 -12.16
CA PRO A 428 2.98 -2.51 -11.29
C PRO A 428 3.90 -2.57 -10.07
N ASN A 429 4.95 -1.75 -9.99
CA ASN A 429 6.05 -1.96 -9.04
C ASN A 429 6.19 -0.81 -8.06
N PHE A 430 6.43 -1.15 -6.79
CA PHE A 430 6.94 -0.19 -5.82
C PHE A 430 8.39 0.17 -6.16
N CYS A 431 8.80 1.40 -5.85
CA CYS A 431 10.23 1.71 -5.79
C CYS A 431 10.88 0.93 -4.63
N LYS A 432 12.21 0.83 -4.64
CA LYS A 432 12.98 0.08 -3.64
C LYS A 432 12.75 0.56 -2.20
N VAL A 433 12.49 1.85 -2.02
CA VAL A 433 12.15 2.43 -0.71
C VAL A 433 10.83 1.87 -0.18
N CYS A 434 9.81 1.82 -1.05
CA CYS A 434 8.51 1.26 -0.71
C CYS A 434 8.57 -0.27 -0.55
N ILE A 435 9.35 -1.00 -1.37
CA ILE A 435 9.59 -2.45 -1.18
C ILE A 435 10.27 -2.75 0.16
N GLU A 436 11.28 -1.97 0.55
CA GLU A 436 11.92 -2.12 1.86
C GLU A 436 10.92 -1.88 2.99
N GLY A 437 10.10 -0.82 2.87
CA GLY A 437 8.99 -0.55 3.79
C GLY A 437 7.98 -1.71 3.87
N LEU A 438 7.67 -2.36 2.74
CA LEU A 438 6.80 -3.53 2.68
C LEU A 438 7.37 -4.71 3.47
N TRP A 439 8.63 -5.07 3.24
CA TRP A 439 9.31 -6.14 3.99
C TRP A 439 9.27 -5.88 5.49
N LEU A 440 9.68 -4.67 5.92
CA LEU A 440 9.75 -4.31 7.32
C LEU A 440 8.36 -4.24 7.97
N SER A 441 7.32 -3.84 7.24
CA SER A 441 5.94 -3.89 7.73
C SER A 441 5.45 -5.32 7.96
N LEU A 442 5.69 -6.23 7.01
CA LEU A 442 5.22 -7.62 7.10
C LEU A 442 5.99 -8.42 8.17
N LEU A 443 7.31 -8.26 8.26
CA LEU A 443 8.15 -8.96 9.22
C LEU A 443 7.95 -8.51 10.68
N LYS A 444 7.20 -7.42 10.94
CA LYS A 444 6.72 -7.10 12.29
C LYS A 444 5.72 -8.13 12.83
N ARG A 445 5.05 -8.86 11.93
CA ARG A 445 3.99 -9.83 12.27
C ARG A 445 4.40 -11.27 11.97
N VAL A 446 5.36 -11.47 11.06
CA VAL A 446 5.80 -12.80 10.64
C VAL A 446 7.20 -13.12 11.17
N SER A 447 7.32 -14.25 11.86
CA SER A 447 8.58 -14.90 12.20
C SER A 447 9.12 -15.70 11.00
N LEU A 448 10.43 -15.65 10.78
CA LEU A 448 11.11 -16.46 9.76
C LEU A 448 11.10 -17.97 10.10
N ILE A 449 10.82 -18.33 11.34
CA ILE A 449 10.68 -19.71 11.83
C ILE A 449 9.20 -20.00 12.02
N ASP A 450 8.68 -20.96 11.24
CA ASP A 450 7.29 -21.42 11.30
C ASP A 450 7.06 -22.39 12.47
N ASP A 451 7.97 -23.36 12.67
CA ASP A 451 7.82 -24.38 13.71
C ASP A 451 9.16 -25.07 14.03
N VAL A 452 9.23 -25.78 15.16
CA VAL A 452 10.32 -26.70 15.50
C VAL A 452 9.72 -28.04 15.91
N LYS A 453 10.03 -29.09 15.15
CA LYS A 453 9.54 -30.44 15.39
C LYS A 453 10.64 -31.35 15.86
N GLU A 454 10.32 -32.20 16.82
CA GLU A 454 11.20 -33.27 17.25
C GLU A 454 10.73 -34.63 16.72
N GLY A 455 11.68 -35.51 16.42
CA GLY A 455 11.44 -36.87 15.97
C GLY A 455 12.45 -37.86 16.53
N CYS A 456 12.19 -39.15 16.32
CA CYS A 456 13.09 -40.24 16.67
C CYS A 456 13.20 -41.19 15.48
N GLU A 457 14.43 -41.50 15.08
CA GLU A 457 14.72 -42.40 13.96
C GLU A 457 15.79 -43.43 14.35
N GLN A 458 15.81 -44.58 13.68
CA GLN A 458 16.87 -45.57 13.83
C GLN A 458 17.98 -45.30 12.82
N GLY A 459 19.15 -44.90 13.33
CA GLY A 459 20.39 -44.83 12.57
C GLY A 459 21.20 -46.12 12.70
N ILE A 460 22.30 -46.17 11.95
CA ILE A 460 23.29 -47.26 12.02
C ILE A 460 24.59 -46.67 12.56
N SER A 461 25.10 -47.18 13.67
CA SER A 461 26.40 -46.77 14.21
C SER A 461 27.56 -47.34 13.38
N SER A 462 28.77 -46.86 13.65
CA SER A 462 30.00 -47.30 12.99
C SER A 462 30.32 -48.80 13.13
N ASP A 463 29.74 -49.48 14.13
CA ASP A 463 29.84 -50.93 14.35
C ASP A 463 28.69 -51.74 13.71
N GLY A 464 27.77 -51.08 13.00
CA GLY A 464 26.64 -51.72 12.33
C GLY A 464 25.42 -51.97 13.21
N SER A 465 25.42 -51.56 14.49
CA SER A 465 24.26 -51.68 15.37
C SER A 465 23.24 -50.56 15.15
N ALA A 466 21.97 -50.86 15.43
CA ALA A 466 20.89 -49.87 15.35
C ALA A 466 20.98 -48.94 16.57
N VAL A 467 21.11 -47.64 16.32
CA VAL A 467 21.16 -46.62 17.37
C VAL A 467 20.02 -45.63 17.15
N TRP A 468 19.33 -45.31 18.23
CA TRP A 468 18.31 -44.27 18.19
C TRP A 468 18.94 -42.88 18.07
N VAL A 469 18.43 -42.10 17.12
CA VAL A 469 18.83 -40.73 16.84
C VAL A 469 17.61 -39.84 17.07
N LYS A 470 17.81 -38.75 17.83
CA LYS A 470 16.83 -37.68 17.97
C LYS A 470 17.02 -36.72 16.78
N THR A 471 15.93 -36.38 16.11
CA THR A 471 15.93 -35.36 15.05
C THR A 471 15.27 -34.10 15.56
N ILE A 472 15.83 -32.95 15.20
CA ILE A 472 15.19 -31.65 15.40
C ILE A 472 15.11 -30.98 14.03
N ASP A 473 13.89 -30.70 13.59
CA ASP A 473 13.55 -30.13 12.30
C ASP A 473 13.00 -28.71 12.53
N VAL A 474 13.75 -27.69 12.10
CA VAL A 474 13.26 -26.31 12.07
C VAL A 474 12.57 -26.04 10.74
N GLN A 475 11.28 -25.71 10.80
CA GLN A 475 10.48 -25.32 9.66
C GLN A 475 10.59 -23.81 9.49
N LEU A 476 11.05 -23.37 8.32
CA LEU A 476 11.23 -21.95 7.99
C LEU A 476 10.16 -21.53 7.00
N VAL A 477 9.84 -20.24 7.02
CA VAL A 477 9.10 -19.62 5.91
C VAL A 477 9.90 -19.89 4.62
N PRO A 478 9.26 -20.31 3.52
CA PRO A 478 9.97 -20.71 2.29
C PRO A 478 10.48 -19.49 1.51
N LEU A 479 11.43 -18.77 2.10
CA LEU A 479 12.24 -17.69 1.52
C LEU A 479 13.65 -18.21 1.18
N ALA A 480 14.46 -17.36 0.55
CA ALA A 480 15.85 -17.63 0.23
C ALA A 480 16.04 -18.94 -0.57
N GLN A 481 16.99 -19.78 -0.16
CA GLN A 481 17.24 -21.07 -0.80
C GLN A 481 16.07 -22.07 -0.75
N PHE A 482 15.00 -21.78 0.00
CA PHE A 482 13.82 -22.64 0.15
C PHE A 482 12.62 -22.21 -0.70
N ARG A 483 12.74 -21.13 -1.48
CA ARG A 483 11.70 -20.76 -2.47
C ARG A 483 11.62 -21.77 -3.61
N GLU A 484 10.41 -21.97 -4.13
CA GLU A 484 10.22 -22.66 -5.41
C GLU A 484 10.85 -21.87 -6.56
N ALA A 485 10.64 -20.55 -6.59
CA ALA A 485 11.27 -19.63 -7.54
C ALA A 485 12.35 -18.80 -6.83
N ARG A 486 13.62 -19.07 -7.14
CA ARG A 486 14.75 -18.39 -6.50
C ARG A 486 14.81 -16.91 -6.87
N VAL A 487 15.03 -16.08 -5.87
CA VAL A 487 15.36 -14.66 -6.01
C VAL A 487 16.87 -14.51 -5.87
N SER A 488 17.49 -13.67 -6.70
CA SER A 488 18.93 -13.41 -6.63
C SER A 488 19.30 -12.68 -5.34
N HIS A 489 20.48 -12.97 -4.80
CA HIS A 489 21.03 -12.28 -3.60
C HIS A 489 20.14 -12.38 -2.35
N GLU A 490 19.40 -13.48 -2.23
CA GLU A 490 18.61 -13.82 -1.04
C GLU A 490 19.12 -15.13 -0.40
N SER A 491 19.41 -15.13 0.91
CA SER A 491 19.94 -16.29 1.63
C SER A 491 19.51 -16.34 3.09
N TYR A 492 19.28 -17.53 3.63
CA TYR A 492 19.21 -17.74 5.09
C TYR A 492 20.55 -18.24 5.64
N THR A 493 20.95 -17.67 6.77
CA THR A 493 21.97 -18.24 7.66
C THR A 493 21.30 -18.82 8.89
N ILE A 494 21.62 -20.07 9.24
CA ILE A 494 21.06 -20.78 10.41
C ILE A 494 22.18 -21.13 11.38
N LYS A 495 22.01 -20.76 12.65
CA LYS A 495 22.97 -21.05 13.72
C LYS A 495 22.27 -21.81 14.84
N TRP A 496 22.98 -22.81 15.37
CA TRP A 496 22.48 -23.69 16.42
C TRP A 496 23.34 -23.55 17.67
N TRP A 497 22.69 -23.54 18.82
CA TRP A 497 23.35 -23.64 20.12
C TRP A 497 22.68 -24.70 20.96
N LYS A 498 23.47 -25.44 21.75
CA LYS A 498 22.98 -26.28 22.84
C LYS A 498 23.53 -25.77 24.16
N ASP A 499 22.66 -25.46 25.10
CA ASP A 499 23.01 -24.97 26.43
C ASP A 499 23.99 -23.77 26.39
N ARG A 500 23.79 -22.89 25.40
CA ARG A 500 24.59 -21.69 25.06
C ARG A 500 25.95 -21.95 24.38
N LYS A 501 26.28 -23.20 24.03
CA LYS A 501 27.46 -23.54 23.23
C LYS A 501 27.07 -23.63 21.75
N LEU A 502 27.82 -22.94 20.89
CA LEU A 502 27.61 -22.97 19.44
C LEU A 502 27.91 -24.38 18.91
N LEU A 503 27.05 -24.88 18.03
CA LEU A 503 27.20 -26.14 17.31
C LEU A 503 27.51 -25.82 15.85
N GLU A 504 28.80 -25.66 15.52
CA GLU A 504 29.24 -25.28 14.18
C GLU A 504 28.94 -26.35 13.14
N GLU A 505 28.93 -27.62 13.55
CA GLU A 505 28.58 -28.77 12.71
C GLU A 505 27.13 -28.77 12.22
N PHE A 506 26.27 -27.95 12.85
CA PHE A 506 24.86 -27.78 12.52
C PHE A 506 24.56 -26.48 11.76
N ALA A 507 25.59 -25.68 11.44
CA ALA A 507 25.41 -24.45 10.66
C ALA A 507 24.64 -24.70 9.35
N ASP A 508 23.69 -23.81 9.06
CA ASP A 508 22.85 -23.81 7.85
C ASP A 508 21.99 -25.07 7.62
N LYS A 509 21.90 -25.96 8.61
CA LYS A 509 21.00 -27.12 8.57
C LYS A 509 19.62 -26.76 9.12
N THR A 510 18.58 -27.15 8.39
CA THR A 510 17.19 -27.12 8.86
C THR A 510 16.81 -28.38 9.63
N ARG A 511 17.62 -29.43 9.51
CA ARG A 511 17.44 -30.70 10.21
C ARG A 511 18.75 -31.13 10.84
N VAL A 512 18.73 -31.42 12.13
CA VAL A 512 19.89 -31.93 12.86
C VAL A 512 19.59 -33.29 13.46
N GLU A 513 20.58 -34.16 13.43
CA GLU A 513 20.55 -35.52 13.95
C GLU A 513 21.50 -35.60 15.15
N ILE A 514 20.97 -36.01 16.30
CA ILE A 514 21.69 -36.01 17.57
C ILE A 514 21.57 -37.40 18.19
N PRO A 515 22.68 -38.03 18.62
CA PRO A 515 22.62 -39.30 19.35
C PRO A 515 21.67 -39.20 20.54
N ALA A 516 20.80 -40.20 20.74
CA ALA A 516 19.74 -40.12 21.75
C ALA A 516 20.26 -39.85 23.18
N SER A 517 21.45 -40.34 23.53
CA SER A 517 22.10 -40.07 24.82
C SER A 517 22.44 -38.59 25.04
N ASP A 518 22.75 -37.90 23.95
CA ASP A 518 23.26 -36.53 23.95
C ASP A 518 22.16 -35.54 23.55
N ALA A 519 20.95 -36.01 23.28
CA ALA A 519 19.83 -35.18 22.84
C ALA A 519 19.28 -34.22 23.92
N PRO A 520 19.15 -34.58 25.21
CA PRO A 520 18.54 -33.69 26.19
C PRO A 520 19.31 -32.37 26.37
N GLY A 521 18.57 -31.26 26.49
CA GLY A 521 19.13 -29.92 26.66
C GLY A 521 18.25 -28.82 26.06
N ILE A 522 18.71 -27.57 26.18
CA ILE A 522 18.05 -26.41 25.57
C ILE A 522 18.75 -26.07 24.26
N TYR A 523 18.04 -26.22 23.15
CA TYR A 523 18.51 -25.80 21.84
C TYR A 523 18.04 -24.39 21.56
N SER A 524 18.93 -23.52 21.12
CA SER A 524 18.58 -22.22 20.55
C SER A 524 18.89 -22.26 19.07
N ILE A 525 17.95 -21.80 18.24
CA ILE A 525 18.07 -21.77 16.79
C ILE A 525 17.91 -20.32 16.39
N GLY A 526 18.91 -19.76 15.70
CA GLY A 526 18.90 -18.40 15.18
C GLY A 526 18.91 -18.44 13.66
N VAL A 527 18.02 -17.68 13.03
CA VAL A 527 17.87 -17.60 11.58
C VAL A 527 17.97 -16.14 11.17
N THR A 528 18.78 -15.86 10.16
CA THR A 528 18.93 -14.51 9.59
C THR A 528 18.70 -14.56 8.10
N LEU A 529 17.75 -13.76 7.61
CA LEU A 529 17.52 -13.50 6.19
C LEU A 529 18.48 -12.41 5.72
N THR A 530 19.08 -12.59 4.55
CA THR A 530 19.75 -11.54 3.78
C THR A 530 19.02 -11.39 2.46
N THR A 531 18.72 -10.16 2.06
CA THR A 531 18.09 -9.81 0.78
C THR A 531 18.55 -8.42 0.34
N ASP A 532 18.72 -8.21 -0.96
CA ASP A 532 19.04 -6.88 -1.52
C ASP A 532 17.87 -5.90 -1.42
N GLU A 533 16.66 -6.37 -1.11
CA GLU A 533 15.45 -5.55 -0.97
C GLU A 533 15.34 -4.82 0.38
N VAL A 534 16.19 -5.17 1.35
CA VAL A 534 16.29 -4.49 2.65
C VAL A 534 17.75 -4.18 2.94
N ARG A 535 18.12 -2.91 2.89
CA ARG A 535 19.47 -2.41 3.19
C ARG A 535 19.59 -1.92 4.63
N VAL A 536 18.49 -1.47 5.24
CA VAL A 536 18.48 -0.94 6.61
C VAL A 536 17.38 -1.59 7.45
N ASP A 537 17.79 -2.45 8.38
CA ASP A 537 16.91 -3.12 9.35
C ASP A 537 17.24 -2.69 10.79
N LYS A 538 16.66 -1.57 11.22
CA LYS A 538 16.91 -0.97 12.55
C LYS A 538 16.35 -1.84 13.68
N ASP A 539 15.26 -2.53 13.41
CA ASP A 539 14.49 -3.29 14.41
C ASP A 539 14.87 -4.78 14.44
N LYS A 540 15.83 -5.21 13.59
CA LYS A 540 16.33 -6.59 13.47
C LYS A 540 15.25 -7.60 13.06
N LEU A 541 14.31 -7.17 12.23
CA LEU A 541 13.18 -7.97 11.74
C LEU A 541 13.60 -9.08 10.77
N LEU A 542 14.77 -8.97 10.13
CA LEU A 542 15.32 -10.02 9.28
C LEU A 542 16.01 -11.13 10.08
N SER A 543 15.87 -11.14 11.41
CA SER A 543 16.38 -12.20 12.26
C SER A 543 15.29 -12.76 13.17
N ALA A 544 15.23 -14.09 13.28
CA ALA A 544 14.34 -14.80 14.18
C ALA A 544 15.13 -15.76 15.07
N GLY A 545 14.63 -16.02 16.27
CA GLY A 545 15.27 -16.95 17.20
C GLY A 545 14.24 -17.69 18.04
N VAL A 546 14.45 -19.00 18.22
CA VAL A 546 13.58 -19.85 19.04
C VAL A 546 14.41 -20.68 20.00
N LYS A 547 13.87 -20.93 21.20
CA LYS A 547 14.42 -21.88 22.17
C LYS A 547 13.52 -23.10 22.25
N TYR A 548 14.12 -24.27 22.15
CA TYR A 548 13.42 -25.55 22.17
C TYR A 548 14.01 -26.45 23.25
N HIS A 549 13.15 -27.06 24.07
CA HIS A 549 13.57 -27.87 25.21
C HIS A 549 13.37 -29.35 24.89
N VAL A 550 14.48 -30.07 24.68
CA VAL A 550 14.45 -31.52 24.50
C VAL A 550 14.56 -32.18 25.87
N THR A 551 13.50 -32.87 26.29
CA THR A 551 13.39 -33.49 27.62
C THR A 551 13.44 -35.02 27.57
N SER A 552 13.07 -35.63 26.45
CA SER A 552 13.00 -37.08 26.28
C SER A 552 14.12 -37.60 25.39
N THR A 553 14.67 -38.76 25.75
CA THR A 553 15.56 -39.55 24.91
C THR A 553 14.74 -40.48 24.02
N CYS A 554 15.23 -40.77 22.81
CA CYS A 554 14.63 -41.80 21.98
C CYS A 554 14.97 -43.18 22.55
N SER A 555 13.97 -44.05 22.69
CA SER A 555 14.12 -45.44 23.12
C SER A 555 13.07 -46.31 22.46
N SER A 556 13.32 -47.63 22.39
CA SER A 556 12.26 -48.59 22.11
C SER A 556 11.39 -48.70 23.37
N GLU A 557 10.10 -48.39 23.27
CA GLU A 557 9.13 -48.61 24.36
C GLU A 557 9.18 -50.02 24.95
#